data_AF-A0A645DGV8-F1
#
_entry.id   AF-A0A645DGV8-F1
#
_cell.length_a   1.000
_cell.length_b   1.000
_cell.length_c   1.000
_cell.angle_alpha   90.00
_cell.angle_beta   90.00
_cell.angle_gamma   90.00
#
_symmetry.space_group_name_H-M   'P 1'
#
loop_
_entity.id
_entity.type
_entity.pdbx_description
1 polymer ?
#
loop_
_entity_poly.entity_id
_entity_poly.type
_entity_poly.pdbx_seq_one_letter_code
_entity_poly.pdbx_strand_id
1 'polypeptide(L)'
;MVLVSSSANSHYKDKVHPQDLDVKNEIFSDWGPNFQVWHDYWWDPAEPKKITVDTAGLILQFINIPNTWAIVPTNIAHAFKNRQPVNISELLVPPDERIYYKVVHRHP
;
A
#
# COMPACT_ATOMS: atom_id res chain seq x y z
N MET A 1 -7.97 -0.23 -2.55
CA MET A 1 -6.76 -0.27 -1.69
C MET A 1 -6.65 1.04 -0.92
N VAL A 2 -5.83 1.13 0.12
CA VAL A 2 -5.67 2.31 0.98
C VAL A 2 -4.20 2.62 1.22
N LEU A 3 -3.89 3.87 1.56
CA LEU A 3 -2.56 4.26 2.02
C LEU A 3 -2.43 4.02 3.52
N VAL A 4 -1.32 3.44 3.94
CA VAL A 4 -0.94 3.26 5.34
C VAL A 4 0.33 4.05 5.61
N SER A 5 0.40 4.71 6.77
CA SER A 5 1.56 5.45 7.25
C SER A 5 1.65 5.39 8.78
N SER A 6 2.81 5.65 9.37
CA SER A 6 2.97 5.64 10.83
C SER A 6 2.19 6.77 11.49
N SER A 7 1.40 6.49 12.53
CA SER A 7 0.66 7.54 13.25
C SER A 7 1.59 8.55 13.95
N ALA A 8 2.82 8.17 14.25
CA ALA A 8 3.78 9.05 14.94
C ALA A 8 4.50 10.02 13.98
N ASN A 9 4.68 9.62 12.72
CA ASN A 9 5.56 10.29 11.76
C ASN A 9 4.85 10.65 10.44
N SER A 10 3.51 10.63 10.42
CA SER A 10 2.70 10.87 9.23
C SER A 10 2.02 12.24 9.27
N HIS A 11 2.07 12.91 8.13
CA HIS A 11 1.30 14.13 7.84
C HIS A 11 0.28 13.89 6.71
N TYR A 12 0.02 12.63 6.35
CA TYR A 12 -0.96 12.29 5.32
C TYR A 12 -2.38 12.59 5.82
N LYS A 13 -3.19 13.18 4.94
CA LYS A 13 -4.61 13.47 5.20
C LYS A 13 -5.42 12.18 5.20
N ASP A 14 -6.66 12.24 5.70
CA ASP A 14 -7.60 11.10 5.65
C ASP A 14 -7.93 10.66 4.21
N LYS A 15 -7.83 11.59 3.25
CA LYS A 15 -7.97 11.33 1.82
C LYS A 15 -6.77 11.90 1.09
N VAL A 16 -6.17 11.10 0.22
CA VAL A 16 -4.96 11.48 -0.53
C VAL A 16 -5.13 11.17 -2.01
N HIS A 17 -4.67 12.07 -2.87
CA HIS A 17 -4.57 11.81 -4.30
C HIS A 17 -3.20 11.14 -4.58
N PRO A 18 -3.10 10.10 -5.43
CA PRO A 18 -1.81 9.47 -5.73
C PRO A 18 -0.75 10.46 -6.26
N GLN A 19 -1.18 11.42 -7.08
CA GLN A 19 -0.31 12.48 -7.61
C GLN A 19 0.34 13.37 -6.53
N ASP A 20 -0.24 13.42 -5.32
CA ASP A 20 0.30 14.21 -4.21
C ASP A 20 1.38 13.43 -3.41
N LEU A 21 1.63 12.16 -3.77
CA LEU A 21 2.58 11.29 -3.08
C LEU A 21 3.93 11.25 -3.82
N ASP A 22 5.00 11.41 -3.06
CA ASP A 22 6.36 11.17 -3.53
C ASP A 22 6.70 9.67 -3.43
N VAL A 23 6.84 9.00 -4.58
CA VAL A 23 7.17 7.57 -4.70
C VAL A 23 8.51 7.21 -4.08
N LYS A 24 9.43 8.17 -3.93
CA LYS A 24 10.72 7.96 -3.26
C LYS A 24 10.57 7.69 -1.76
N ASN A 25 9.38 7.92 -1.22
CA ASN A 25 9.04 7.58 0.15
C ASN A 25 8.23 6.27 0.28
N GLU A 26 7.94 5.61 -0.83
CA GLU A 26 7.14 4.39 -0.84
C GLU A 26 7.91 3.18 -0.28
N ILE A 27 7.22 2.42 0.58
CA ILE A 27 7.53 1.03 0.88
C ILE A 27 6.66 0.19 -0.05
N PHE A 28 7.23 -0.20 -1.19
CA PHE A 28 6.52 -0.85 -2.27
C PHE A 28 6.40 -2.35 -2.03
N SER A 29 5.22 -2.88 -2.30
CA SER A 29 4.93 -4.31 -2.33
C SER A 29 4.11 -4.59 -3.57
N ASP A 30 4.49 -5.61 -4.34
CA ASP A 30 3.72 -6.03 -5.51
C ASP A 30 2.42 -6.72 -5.06
N TRP A 31 1.27 -6.10 -5.36
CA TRP A 31 -0.06 -6.65 -5.12
C TRP A 31 -0.68 -7.27 -6.37
N GLY A 32 0.09 -7.48 -7.43
CA GLY A 32 -0.29 -8.13 -8.68
C GLY A 32 -0.50 -7.17 -9.85
N PRO A 33 -0.79 -7.70 -11.05
CA PRO A 33 -0.69 -6.95 -12.31
C PRO A 33 -1.56 -5.69 -12.38
N ASN A 34 -2.82 -5.75 -11.91
CA ASN A 34 -3.71 -4.58 -11.94
C ASN A 34 -3.20 -3.44 -11.04
N PHE A 35 -2.59 -3.79 -9.91
CA PHE A 35 -1.96 -2.81 -9.04
C PHE A 35 -0.73 -2.21 -9.69
N GLN A 36 0.11 -3.03 -10.32
CA GLN A 36 1.30 -2.56 -11.03
C GLN A 36 0.93 -1.57 -12.15
N VAL A 37 -0.06 -1.90 -12.98
CA VAL A 37 -0.53 -1.00 -14.06
C VAL A 37 -1.03 0.32 -13.51
N TRP A 38 -1.81 0.29 -12.42
CA TRP A 38 -2.28 1.51 -11.76
C TRP A 38 -1.12 2.31 -11.14
N HIS A 39 -0.12 1.64 -10.56
CA HIS A 39 1.06 2.28 -9.96
C HIS A 39 1.91 2.98 -11.02
N ASP A 40 2.23 2.27 -12.10
CA ASP A 40 3.02 2.76 -13.24
C ASP A 40 2.34 3.91 -13.99
N TYR A 41 1.02 4.06 -13.84
CA TYR A 41 0.27 5.22 -14.37
C TYR A 41 0.54 6.50 -13.56
N TRP A 42 0.73 6.40 -12.24
CA TRP A 42 0.92 7.55 -11.36
C TRP A 42 2.38 7.96 -11.18
N TRP A 43 3.30 7.00 -11.26
CA TRP A 43 4.73 7.22 -11.04
C TRP A 43 5.55 6.53 -12.12
N ASP A 44 6.66 7.15 -12.52
CA ASP A 44 7.59 6.54 -13.48
C ASP A 44 8.14 5.22 -12.87
N PRO A 45 8.00 4.07 -13.55
CA PRO A 45 8.54 2.81 -13.07
C PRO A 45 10.05 2.84 -12.81
N ALA A 46 10.79 3.73 -13.50
CA ALA A 46 12.21 3.95 -13.30
C ALA A 46 12.54 4.78 -12.06
N GLU A 47 11.57 5.49 -11.47
CA GLU A 47 11.79 6.19 -10.22
C GLU A 47 12.02 5.20 -9.06
N PRO A 48 13.05 5.46 -8.23
CA PRO A 48 13.37 4.57 -7.13
C PRO A 48 12.35 4.70 -6.02
N LYS A 49 11.84 3.55 -5.58
CA LYS A 49 11.05 3.40 -4.35
C LYS A 49 12.01 3.41 -3.17
N LYS A 50 11.55 3.79 -1.98
CA LYS A 50 12.43 3.81 -0.80
C LYS A 50 12.88 2.40 -0.43
N ILE A 51 11.91 1.48 -0.39
CA ILE A 51 12.10 0.08 -0.01
C ILE A 51 11.14 -0.74 -0.86
N THR A 52 11.60 -1.89 -1.36
CA THR A 52 10.74 -2.91 -1.97
C THR A 52 10.73 -4.13 -1.06
N VAL A 53 9.54 -4.65 -0.76
CA VAL A 53 9.34 -5.83 0.09
C VAL A 53 8.54 -6.89 -0.66
N ASP A 54 8.80 -8.15 -0.34
CA ASP A 54 8.09 -9.31 -0.89
C ASP A 54 6.99 -9.83 0.04
N THR A 55 7.00 -9.39 1.30
CA THR A 55 6.12 -9.87 2.36
C THR A 55 5.46 -8.69 3.06
N ALA A 56 4.13 -8.68 3.10
CA ALA A 56 3.34 -7.61 3.72
C ALA A 56 3.78 -7.28 5.15
N GLY A 57 4.21 -8.27 5.93
CA GLY A 57 4.67 -8.06 7.31
C GLY A 57 5.91 -7.15 7.42
N LEU A 58 6.78 -7.11 6.40
CA LEU A 58 7.96 -6.24 6.38
C LEU A 58 7.59 -4.76 6.28
N ILE A 59 6.42 -4.44 5.71
CA ILE A 59 5.91 -3.06 5.66
C ILE A 59 5.88 -2.47 7.08
N LEU A 60 5.40 -3.23 8.06
CA LEU A 60 5.32 -2.77 9.45
C LEU A 60 6.69 -2.49 10.08
N GLN A 61 7.74 -3.22 9.67
CA GLN A 61 9.09 -3.00 10.19
C GLN A 61 9.67 -1.66 9.72
N PHE A 62 9.23 -1.18 8.55
CA PHE A 62 9.78 0.03 7.94
C PHE A 62 8.84 1.24 7.99
N ILE A 63 7.54 1.06 8.30
CA ILE A 63 6.54 2.14 8.26
C ILE A 63 6.83 3.33 9.19
N ASN A 64 7.67 3.13 10.22
CA ASN A 64 8.07 4.18 11.15
C ASN A 64 9.22 5.05 10.65
N ILE A 65 9.86 4.70 9.52
CA ILE A 65 10.83 5.57 8.88
C ILE A 65 10.12 6.89 8.50
N PRO A 66 10.70 8.06 8.79
CA PRO A 66 10.08 9.34 8.47
C PRO A 66 9.63 9.45 7.02
N ASN A 67 8.45 10.06 6.84
CA ASN A 67 7.76 10.30 5.56
C ASN A 67 7.37 9.05 4.77
N THR A 68 7.53 7.84 5.31
CA THR A 68 7.20 6.62 4.56
C THR A 68 5.71 6.30 4.55
N TRP A 69 5.31 5.65 3.45
CA TRP A 69 3.96 5.18 3.24
C TRP A 69 3.97 3.90 2.41
N ALA A 70 2.89 3.14 2.49
CA ALA A 70 2.66 1.97 1.66
C ALA A 70 1.20 1.94 1.22
N ILE A 71 0.95 1.50 -0.01
CA ILE A 71 -0.40 1.17 -0.44
C ILE A 71 -0.63 -0.32 -0.20
N VAL A 72 -1.73 -0.65 0.46
CA VAL A 72 -2.07 -2.03 0.80
C VAL A 72 -3.57 -2.30 0.61
N PRO A 73 -3.98 -3.57 0.44
CA PRO A 73 -5.37 -3.97 0.57
C PRO A 73 -5.96 -3.57 1.93
N THR A 74 -7.23 -3.17 1.96
CA THR A 74 -7.89 -2.65 3.17
C THR A 74 -7.86 -3.63 4.35
N ASN A 75 -8.01 -4.93 4.09
CA ASN A 75 -7.89 -5.97 5.12
C ASN A 75 -6.49 -6.02 5.76
N ILE A 76 -5.44 -5.80 4.96
CA ILE A 76 -4.05 -5.73 5.46
C ILE A 76 -3.87 -4.48 6.33
N ALA A 77 -4.40 -3.33 5.91
CA ALA A 77 -4.35 -2.10 6.71
C ALA A 77 -5.03 -2.26 8.09
N HIS A 78 -6.17 -2.95 8.14
CA HIS A 78 -6.82 -3.26 9.42
C HIS A 78 -5.99 -4.23 10.28
N ALA A 79 -5.38 -5.25 9.68
CA ALA A 79 -4.47 -6.14 10.40
C ALA A 79 -3.25 -5.39 10.96
N PHE A 80 -2.76 -4.38 10.25
CA PHE A 80 -1.66 -3.51 10.67
C PHE A 80 -2.04 -2.65 11.87
N LYS A 81 -3.21 -2.02 11.83
CA LYS A 81 -3.75 -1.19 12.93
C LYS A 81 -3.89 -1.97 14.24
N ASN A 82 -4.14 -3.28 14.17
CA ASN A 82 -4.21 -4.15 15.35
C ASN A 82 -2.83 -4.49 15.95
N ARG A 83 -1.74 -4.24 15.22
CA ARG A 83 -0.36 -4.58 15.64
C ARG A 83 0.45 -3.37 16.07
N GLN A 84 0.27 -2.22 15.42
CA GLN A 84 0.93 -0.98 15.81
C GLN A 84 0.15 0.26 15.34
N PRO A 85 0.40 1.44 15.94
CA PRO A 85 -0.26 2.70 15.55
C PRO A 85 0.07 3.09 14.10
N VAL A 86 -0.93 2.98 13.23
CA VAL A 86 -0.86 3.44 11.84
C VAL A 86 -2.10 4.25 11.47
N ASN A 87 -1.90 5.23 10.60
CA ASN A 87 -2.97 5.97 9.95
C ASN A 87 -3.38 5.23 8.68
N ILE A 88 -4.67 5.23 8.38
CA ILE A 88 -5.25 4.66 7.16
C ILE A 88 -5.92 5.80 6.41
N SER A 89 -5.42 6.09 5.21
CA SER A 89 -5.93 7.14 4.34
C SER A 89 -6.59 6.53 3.10
N GLU A 90 -7.76 7.05 2.74
CA GLU A 90 -8.45 6.71 1.49
C GLU A 90 -7.68 7.28 0.30
N LEU A 91 -7.48 6.46 -0.73
CA LEU A 91 -6.99 6.94 -2.03
C LEU A 91 -8.16 7.54 -2.80
N LEU A 92 -8.04 8.78 -3.27
CA LEU A 92 -9.07 9.43 -4.08
C LEU A 92 -9.27 8.74 -5.44
N VAL A 93 -8.20 8.14 -5.97
CA VAL A 93 -8.23 7.34 -7.20
C VAL A 93 -7.55 6.00 -6.91
N PRO A 94 -8.24 5.05 -6.25
CA PRO A 94 -7.65 3.76 -5.90
C PRO A 94 -7.45 2.87 -7.15
N PRO A 95 -6.58 1.85 -7.09
CA PRO A 95 -6.57 0.79 -8.09
C PRO A 95 -7.91 0.04 -8.09
N ASP A 96 -8.22 -0.60 -9.21
CA ASP A 96 -9.41 -1.43 -9.38
C ASP A 96 -9.57 -2.46 -8.25
N GLU A 97 -10.83 -2.77 -7.93
CA GLU A 97 -11.14 -3.72 -6.87
C GLU A 97 -10.58 -5.11 -7.18
N ARG A 98 -9.82 -5.67 -6.22
CA ARG A 98 -9.27 -7.01 -6.34
C ARG A 98 -10.31 -8.03 -5.93
N ILE A 99 -10.77 -8.84 -6.90
CA ILE A 99 -11.69 -9.94 -6.64
C ILE A 99 -10.89 -11.18 -6.19
N TYR A 100 -11.28 -11.75 -5.04
CA TYR A 100 -10.69 -12.98 -4.51
C TYR A 100 -11.57 -14.18 -4.87
N TYR A 101 -10.96 -15.22 -5.44
CA TYR A 101 -11.64 -16.46 -5.79
C TYR A 101 -11.14 -17.61 -4.91
N LYS A 102 -12.07 -18.44 -4.43
CA LYS A 102 -11.74 -19.72 -3.79
C LYS A 102 -11.62 -20.77 -4.90
N VAL A 103 -10.40 -21.26 -5.13
CA VAL A 103 -10.18 -22.38 -6.04
C VAL A 103 -10.52 -23.68 -5.30
N VAL A 104 -11.39 -24.49 -5.91
CA VAL A 104 -11.78 -25.81 -5.40
C VAL A 104 -11.48 -26.87 -6.45
N HIS A 105 -11.14 -28.08 -6.00
CA HIS A 105 -10.97 -29.19 -6.93
C HIS A 105 -12.32 -29.49 -7.60
N ARG A 106 -12.29 -29.80 -8.90
CA ARG A 106 -13.52 -30.10 -9.66
C ARG A 106 -14.25 -31.34 -9.11
N HIS A 107 -13.51 -32.25 -8.47
CA HIS A 107 -14.00 -33.51 -7.88
C HIS A 107 -13.39 -33.73 -6.48
N PRO A 108 -14.05 -33.31 -5.38
CA PRO A 108 -13.49 -33.35 -4.03
C PRO A 108 -13.23 -34.77 -3.50
#